data_AF-A0A845ZXE0-F1
#
_entry.id   AF-A0A845ZXE0-F1
#
_cell.length_a   1.000
_cell.length_b   1.000
_cell.length_c   1.000
_cell.angle_alpha   90.00
_cell.angle_beta   90.00
_cell.angle_gamma   90.00
#
_symmetry.space_group_name_H-M   'P 1'
#
loop_
_entity.id
_entity.type
_entity.pdbx_description
1 polymer ?
#
loop_
_entity_poly.entity_id
_entity_poly.type
_entity_poly.pdbx_seq_one_letter_code
_entity_poly.pdbx_strand_id
1 'polypeptide(L)'
;MAQGAFYPEDELFLEAVKLWDLDKLYIDIGEQKQRETQNKSTLTSVEKVYLRGLLCGYSPKKIAETLHRSSNSIAVALTRGLYRYVEALTNRELNSLTNWKDVSKWLEVAGYKMPQYHHDWGEAPEIYAFYGRTNEVNQLQQWISKKQ
;
A
#
# COMPACT_ATOMS: atom_id res chain seq x y z
N MET A 1 2.29 32.02 5.19
CA MET A 1 1.00 31.57 4.64
C MET A 1 1.27 30.35 3.76
N ALA A 2 1.10 29.14 4.30
CA ALA A 2 1.42 27.89 3.60
C ALA A 2 0.30 27.57 2.62
N GLN A 3 0.55 27.81 1.33
CA GLN A 3 -0.38 27.49 0.26
C GLN A 3 -0.42 25.96 0.12
N GLY A 4 -1.45 25.35 0.70
CA GLY A 4 -1.87 24.00 0.35
C GLY A 4 -2.45 24.03 -1.06
N ALA A 5 -1.57 24.03 -2.06
CA ALA A 5 -2.01 23.80 -3.43
C ALA A 5 -2.57 22.38 -3.50
N PHE A 6 -3.88 22.29 -3.68
CA PHE A 6 -4.59 21.05 -3.93
C PHE A 6 -4.23 20.64 -5.36
N TYR A 7 -3.30 19.70 -5.49
CA TYR A 7 -2.92 19.20 -6.79
C TYR A 7 -3.78 17.96 -7.10
N PRO A 8 -4.42 17.86 -8.28
CA PRO A 8 -5.22 16.69 -8.66
C PRO A 8 -4.38 15.40 -8.72
N GLU A 9 -3.05 15.53 -8.79
CA GLU A 9 -2.09 14.44 -8.64
C GLU A 9 -2.07 13.80 -7.24
N ASP A 10 -2.58 14.48 -6.20
CA ASP A 10 -2.73 13.89 -4.85
C ASP A 10 -3.88 12.88 -4.78
N GLU A 11 -4.78 12.84 -5.77
CA GLU A 11 -5.83 11.81 -5.87
C GLU A 11 -5.37 10.58 -6.66
N LEU A 12 -4.12 10.56 -7.13
CA LEU A 12 -3.57 9.42 -7.85
C LEU A 12 -3.08 8.35 -6.87
N PHE A 13 -3.23 7.07 -7.28
CA PHE A 13 -2.72 5.91 -6.55
C PHE A 13 -3.34 5.74 -5.15
N LEU A 14 -4.63 6.10 -5.01
CA LEU A 14 -5.42 5.88 -3.78
C LEU A 14 -5.54 4.39 -3.43
N GLU A 15 -5.25 3.49 -4.37
CA GLU A 15 -5.11 2.05 -4.09
C GLU A 15 -4.08 1.80 -2.98
N ALA A 16 -2.98 2.57 -2.93
CA ALA A 16 -1.99 2.44 -1.86
C ALA A 16 -2.59 2.74 -0.49
N VAL A 17 -3.54 3.67 -0.38
CA VAL A 17 -4.20 4.03 0.90
C VAL A 17 -4.92 2.82 1.50
N LYS A 18 -5.44 1.92 0.67
CA LYS A 18 -6.18 0.73 1.11
C LYS A 18 -5.26 -0.42 1.54
N LEU A 19 -4.04 -0.44 1.02
CA LEU A 19 -3.08 -1.54 1.20
C LEU A 19 -1.99 -1.19 2.22
N TRP A 20 -1.78 0.10 2.51
CA TRP A 20 -0.65 0.62 3.28
C TRP A 20 -1.05 1.72 4.25
N ASP A 21 -0.40 1.74 5.43
CA ASP A 21 -0.55 2.79 6.43
C ASP A 21 0.26 4.05 6.03
N LEU A 22 -0.31 4.83 5.12
CA LEU A 22 0.34 6.05 4.59
C LEU A 22 0.56 7.12 5.68
N ASP A 23 -0.32 7.20 6.68
CA ASP A 23 -0.20 8.21 7.75
C ASP A 23 1.10 8.02 8.54
N LYS A 24 1.36 6.78 9.00
CA LYS A 24 2.63 6.42 9.64
C LYS A 24 3.82 6.64 8.72
N LEU A 25 3.74 6.20 7.46
CA LEU A 25 4.83 6.37 6.50
C LEU A 25 5.18 7.85 6.31
N TYR A 26 4.19 8.73 6.20
CA TYR A 26 4.43 10.16 6.05
C TYR A 26 5.06 10.79 7.29
N ILE A 27 4.69 10.31 8.48
CA ILE A 27 5.27 10.77 9.74
C ILE A 27 6.73 10.30 9.82
N ASP A 28 7.00 9.00 9.70
CA ASP A 28 8.34 8.43 9.82
C ASP A 28 9.29 8.98 8.75
N ILE A 29 8.87 9.06 7.48
CA ILE A 29 9.70 9.64 6.41
C ILE A 29 9.91 11.14 6.65
N GLY A 30 8.91 11.85 7.18
CA GLY A 30 9.04 13.25 7.59
C GLY A 30 10.08 13.44 8.68
N GLU A 31 10.15 12.54 9.65
CA GLU A 31 11.18 12.52 10.68
C GLU A 31 12.57 12.22 10.09
N GLN A 32 12.68 11.27 9.16
CA GLN A 32 13.96 11.00 8.48
C GLN A 32 14.44 12.21 7.67
N LYS A 33 13.54 12.86 6.93
CA LYS A 33 13.84 14.09 6.19
C LYS A 33 14.32 15.21 7.11
N GLN A 34 13.69 15.35 8.28
CA GLN A 34 14.12 16.32 9.30
C GLN A 34 15.53 16.02 9.81
N ARG A 35 15.86 14.76 10.07
CA ARG A 35 17.21 14.34 10.51
C ARG A 35 18.27 14.61 9.44
N GLU A 36 17.98 14.29 8.18
CA GLU A 36 18.91 14.43 7.05
C GLU A 36 19.15 15.88 6.62
N THR A 37 18.10 16.71 6.55
CA THR A 37 18.17 18.09 6.02
C THR A 37 18.22 19.15 7.13
N GLN A 38 18.10 18.76 8.41
CA GLN A 38 17.97 19.65 9.59
C GLN A 38 16.82 20.67 9.49
N ASN A 39 15.97 20.55 8.47
CA ASN A 39 14.89 21.48 8.19
C ASN A 39 13.57 20.79 8.51
N LYS A 40 12.72 21.47 9.29
CA LYS A 40 11.40 20.95 9.71
C LYS A 40 10.43 21.02 8.53
N SER A 41 10.65 20.19 7.53
CA SER A 41 9.86 20.12 6.31
C SER A 41 9.14 18.79 6.26
N THR A 42 7.81 18.86 6.28
CA THR A 42 6.95 17.72 5.94
C THR A 42 7.22 17.26 4.51
N LEU A 43 6.84 16.02 4.18
CA LEU A 43 6.91 15.54 2.80
C LEU A 43 6.18 16.52 1.87
N THR A 44 6.86 16.91 0.80
CA THR A 44 6.28 17.68 -0.28
C THR A 44 5.24 16.81 -0.99
N SER A 45 4.15 17.40 -1.51
CA SER A 45 3.06 16.65 -2.16
C SER A 45 3.58 15.69 -3.23
N VAL A 46 4.57 16.11 -4.01
CA VAL A 46 5.18 15.27 -5.05
C VAL A 46 5.85 14.01 -4.49
N GLU A 47 6.50 14.10 -3.33
CA GLU A 47 7.12 12.95 -2.65
C GLU A 47 6.05 11.96 -2.17
N LYS A 48 4.90 12.47 -1.70
CA LYS A 48 3.77 11.63 -1.30
C LYS A 48 3.20 10.85 -2.48
N VAL A 49 3.06 11.49 -3.65
CA VAL A 49 2.57 10.84 -4.87
C VAL A 49 3.56 9.78 -5.34
N TYR A 50 4.87 10.07 -5.34
CA TYR A 50 5.89 9.09 -5.69
C TYR A 50 5.83 7.86 -4.77
N LEU A 51 5.71 8.07 -3.46
CA LEU A 51 5.59 6.97 -2.50
C LEU A 51 4.34 6.13 -2.79
N ARG A 52 3.17 6.76 -2.98
CA ARG A 52 1.92 6.03 -3.31
C ARG A 52 2.05 5.23 -4.61
N GLY A 53 2.66 5.82 -5.64
CA GLY A 53 2.91 5.14 -6.91
C GLY A 53 3.81 3.90 -6.74
N LEU A 54 4.89 4.01 -5.97
CA LEU A 54 5.79 2.89 -5.66
C LEU A 54 5.09 1.79 -4.86
N LEU A 55 4.30 2.18 -3.86
CA LEU A 55 3.53 1.27 -3.01
C LEU A 55 2.45 0.50 -3.78
N CYS A 56 1.87 1.11 -4.81
CA CYS A 56 0.96 0.43 -5.74
C CYS A 56 1.70 -0.50 -6.72
N GLY A 57 3.04 -0.52 -6.73
CA GLY A 57 3.84 -1.33 -7.63
C GLY A 57 4.04 -0.72 -9.02
N TYR A 58 3.82 0.59 -9.18
CA TYR A 58 4.09 1.29 -10.44
C TYR A 58 5.57 1.63 -10.58
N SER A 59 6.09 1.48 -11.79
CA SER A 59 7.47 1.87 -12.09
C SER A 59 7.63 3.40 -12.11
N PRO A 60 8.84 3.94 -11.82
CA PRO A 60 9.11 5.37 -11.91
C PRO A 60 8.77 5.99 -13.27
N LYS A 61 8.88 5.20 -14.35
CA LYS A 61 8.46 5.61 -15.70
C LYS A 61 6.95 5.81 -15.78
N LYS A 62 6.18 4.84 -15.28
CA LYS A 62 4.71 4.90 -15.28
C LYS A 62 4.21 6.08 -14.45
N ILE A 63 4.83 6.31 -13.30
CA ILE A 63 4.53 7.46 -12.44
C ILE A 63 4.85 8.79 -13.15
N ALA A 64 5.94 8.84 -13.93
CA ALA A 64 6.32 9.98 -14.75
C ALA A 64 5.31 10.32 -15.85
N GLU A 65 4.82 9.29 -16.53
CA GLU A 65 3.78 9.43 -17.55
C GLU A 65 2.51 10.00 -16.94
N THR A 66 2.07 9.49 -15.78
CA THR A 66 0.88 9.99 -15.09
C THR A 66 1.04 11.43 -14.59
N LEU A 67 2.23 11.80 -14.12
CA LEU A 67 2.53 13.15 -13.62
C LEU A 67 2.88 14.15 -14.74
N HIS A 68 2.91 13.72 -16.00
CA HIS A 68 3.40 14.53 -17.13
C HIS A 68 4.76 15.18 -16.86
N ARG A 69 5.63 14.48 -16.11
CA ARG A 69 6.96 14.95 -15.69
C ARG A 69 8.04 14.10 -16.33
N SER A 70 9.26 14.64 -16.41
CA SER A 70 10.40 13.91 -16.95
C SER A 70 10.76 12.71 -16.08
N SER A 71 10.78 11.50 -16.65
CA SER A 71 11.16 10.27 -15.94
C SER A 71 12.53 10.37 -15.25
N ASN A 72 13.48 11.10 -15.84
CA ASN A 72 14.79 11.34 -15.25
C ASN A 72 14.71 12.18 -13.97
N SER A 73 13.87 13.22 -13.94
CA SER A 73 13.71 14.07 -12.76
C SER A 73 13.12 13.30 -11.59
N ILE A 74 12.16 12.41 -11.86
CA ILE A 74 11.55 11.54 -10.84
C ILE A 74 12.56 10.52 -10.34
N ALA A 75 13.28 9.85 -11.25
CA ALA A 75 14.30 8.87 -10.87
C ALA A 75 15.38 9.50 -9.98
N VAL A 76 15.86 10.71 -10.33
CA VAL A 76 16.84 11.43 -9.50
C VAL A 76 16.26 11.81 -8.14
N ALA A 77 15.01 12.29 -8.08
CA ALA A 77 14.34 12.61 -6.82
C ALA A 77 14.15 11.38 -5.92
N LEU A 78 13.82 10.24 -6.54
CA LEU A 78 13.70 8.95 -5.85
C LEU A 78 15.05 8.49 -5.28
N THR A 79 16.08 8.43 -6.12
CA THR A 79 17.41 7.96 -5.71
C THR A 79 18.10 8.89 -4.70
N ARG A 80 17.95 10.21 -4.84
CA ARG A 80 18.61 11.17 -3.94
C ARG A 80 17.84 11.47 -2.65
N GLY A 81 16.53 11.25 -2.62
CA GLY A 81 15.68 11.59 -1.47
C GLY A 81 14.96 10.37 -0.92
N LEU A 82 13.92 9.91 -1.63
CA LEU A 82 13.00 8.89 -1.13
C LEU A 82 13.69 7.58 -0.75
N TYR A 83 14.66 7.09 -1.52
CA TYR A 83 15.37 5.85 -1.19
C TYR A 83 16.22 5.99 0.07
N ARG A 84 16.92 7.11 0.26
CA ARG A 84 17.67 7.39 1.49
C ARG A 84 16.76 7.43 2.71
N TYR A 85 15.58 8.05 2.58
CA TYR A 85 14.64 8.11 3.69
C TYR A 85 14.08 6.72 4.04
N VAL A 86 13.79 5.89 3.04
CA VAL A 86 13.34 4.50 3.26
C VAL A 86 14.46 3.64 3.85
N GLU A 87 15.70 3.80 3.40
CA GLU A 87 16.89 3.15 3.97
C GLU A 87 17.06 3.50 5.45
N ALA A 88 16.99 4.79 5.78
CA ALA A 88 17.10 5.27 7.15
C ALA A 88 15.95 4.78 8.04
N LEU A 89 14.72 4.77 7.50
CA LEU A 89 13.53 4.28 8.20
C LEU A 89 13.59 2.78 8.49
N THR A 90 14.15 2.00 7.56
CA THR A 90 14.31 0.55 7.73
C THR A 90 15.61 0.16 8.44
N ASN A 91 16.41 1.15 8.86
CA ASN A 91 17.70 0.98 9.52
C ASN A 91 18.66 0.09 8.72
N ARG A 92 18.69 0.29 7.39
CA ARG A 92 19.51 -0.47 6.43
C ARG A 92 20.59 0.40 5.80
N GLU A 93 21.58 -0.24 5.17
CA GLU A 93 22.73 0.44 4.56
C GLU A 93 22.32 1.34 3.37
N LEU A 94 22.93 2.52 3.29
CA LEU A 94 22.73 3.50 2.24
C LEU A 94 23.22 2.97 0.88
N ASN A 95 22.45 3.20 -0.19
CA ASN A 95 22.65 2.68 -1.56
C ASN A 95 22.35 1.19 -1.76
N SER A 96 21.71 0.52 -0.80
CA SER A 96 21.28 -0.86 -0.96
C SER A 96 20.02 -0.95 -1.84
N LEU A 97 19.24 0.14 -1.93
CA LEU A 97 18.02 0.25 -2.73
C LEU A 97 18.31 0.56 -4.22
N THR A 98 18.69 -0.47 -4.98
CA THR A 98 18.90 -0.35 -6.45
C THR A 98 17.62 -0.54 -7.27
N ASN A 99 16.63 -1.27 -6.74
CA ASN A 99 15.37 -1.55 -7.44
C ASN A 99 14.18 -0.93 -6.70
N TRP A 100 13.34 -0.20 -7.43
CA TRP A 100 12.14 0.44 -6.87
C TRP A 100 11.16 -0.57 -6.25
N LYS A 101 11.19 -1.83 -6.70
CA LYS A 101 10.39 -2.93 -6.15
C LYS A 101 10.78 -3.31 -4.73
N ASP A 102 12.06 -3.10 -4.37
CA ASP A 102 12.54 -3.39 -3.02
C ASP A 102 11.94 -2.42 -2.00
N VAL A 103 11.57 -1.20 -2.40
CA VAL A 103 10.89 -0.23 -1.51
C VAL A 103 9.64 -0.84 -0.91
N SER A 104 8.74 -1.36 -1.76
CA SER A 104 7.49 -1.99 -1.31
C SER A 104 7.79 -3.20 -0.44
N LYS A 105 8.76 -4.04 -0.82
CA LYS A 105 9.15 -5.21 -0.03
C LYS A 105 9.70 -4.83 1.36
N TRP A 106 10.47 -3.76 1.45
CA TRP A 106 11.07 -3.34 2.73
C TRP A 106 10.05 -2.70 3.65
N LEU A 107 9.13 -1.90 3.11
CA LEU A 107 8.02 -1.34 3.87
C LEU A 107 7.06 -2.44 4.36
N GLU A 108 6.91 -3.52 3.59
CA GLU A 108 6.18 -4.71 4.01
C GLU A 108 6.84 -5.39 5.21
N VAL A 109 8.16 -5.62 5.14
CA VAL A 109 8.95 -6.22 6.24
C VAL A 109 8.94 -5.34 7.49
N ALA A 110 8.90 -4.02 7.32
CA ALA A 110 8.81 -3.07 8.44
C ALA A 110 7.40 -2.97 9.04
N GLY A 111 6.41 -3.70 8.50
CA GLY A 111 5.06 -3.79 9.06
C GLY A 111 4.16 -2.59 8.74
N TYR A 112 4.49 -1.80 7.71
CA TYR A 112 3.65 -0.69 7.23
C TYR A 112 2.59 -1.13 6.23
N LYS A 113 2.72 -2.33 5.68
CA LYS A 113 1.66 -2.91 4.87
C LYS A 113 0.51 -3.21 5.82
N MET A 114 -0.65 -2.62 5.56
CA MET A 114 -1.83 -2.97 6.33
C MET A 114 -1.98 -4.48 6.18
N PRO A 115 -2.20 -5.23 7.28
CA PRO A 115 -2.67 -6.57 7.16
C PRO A 115 -4.01 -6.42 6.44
N GLN A 116 -3.99 -6.62 5.13
CA GLN A 116 -5.16 -7.08 4.46
C GLN A 116 -5.46 -8.32 5.25
N TYR A 117 -6.57 -8.27 5.99
CA TYR A 117 -7.30 -9.46 6.30
C TYR A 117 -7.56 -10.07 4.92
N HIS A 118 -6.57 -10.82 4.42
CA HIS A 118 -6.82 -12.07 3.78
C HIS A 118 -7.64 -12.77 4.86
N HIS A 119 -8.95 -12.52 4.82
CA HIS A 119 -9.90 -13.53 5.14
C HIS A 119 -9.58 -14.60 4.10
N ASP A 120 -8.51 -15.34 4.39
CA ASP A 120 -8.36 -16.69 3.99
C ASP A 120 -9.69 -17.26 4.45
N TRP A 121 -10.64 -17.37 3.53
CA TRP A 121 -11.76 -18.29 3.65
C TRP A 121 -11.18 -19.73 3.62
N GLY A 122 -10.03 -19.95 4.27
CA GLY A 122 -9.25 -21.16 4.36
C GLY A 122 -9.95 -22.08 5.34
N GLU A 123 -11.13 -22.55 4.92
CA GLU A 123 -12.24 -23.05 5.72
C GLU A 123 -13.21 -21.92 6.10
N ALA A 124 -14.25 -21.77 5.29
CA ALA A 124 -15.46 -21.09 5.72
C ALA A 124 -15.81 -21.59 7.14
N PRO A 125 -16.03 -20.70 8.14
CA PRO A 125 -16.59 -21.12 9.42
C PRO A 125 -17.85 -21.88 9.06
N GLU A 126 -17.84 -23.13 9.52
CA GLU A 126 -18.53 -24.22 8.91
C GLU A 126 -20.00 -23.87 8.64
N ILE A 127 -20.54 -24.48 7.58
CA ILE A 127 -21.97 -24.51 7.23
C ILE A 127 -22.81 -25.18 8.35
N TYR A 128 -22.32 -25.26 9.59
CA TYR A 128 -23.03 -25.76 10.77
C TYR A 128 -23.99 -24.73 11.40
N ALA A 129 -24.01 -23.48 10.93
CA ALA A 129 -25.03 -22.52 11.37
C ALA A 129 -26.42 -22.73 10.71
N PHE A 130 -26.61 -23.73 9.86
CA PHE A 130 -27.96 -24.15 9.43
C PHE A 130 -28.60 -25.17 10.39
N TYR A 131 -28.58 -24.90 11.69
CA TYR A 131 -29.50 -25.58 12.61
C TYR A 131 -30.92 -25.01 12.41
N GLY A 132 -31.69 -25.70 11.57
CA GLY A 132 -33.10 -25.38 11.31
C GLY A 132 -33.69 -26.05 10.06
N ARG A 133 -32.86 -26.43 9.07
CA ARG A 133 -33.34 -26.99 7.79
C ARG A 133 -33.25 -28.51 7.66
N THR A 134 -32.94 -29.24 8.73
CA THR A 134 -32.90 -30.71 8.72
C THR A 134 -34.26 -31.33 8.42
N ASN A 135 -35.34 -30.64 8.77
CA ASN A 135 -36.71 -31.10 8.51
C ASN A 135 -37.07 -31.02 7.01
N GLU A 136 -36.69 -29.93 6.35
CA GLU A 136 -36.92 -29.72 4.91
C GLU A 136 -36.08 -30.71 4.07
N VAL A 137 -34.83 -30.96 4.48
CA VAL A 137 -33.97 -31.95 3.81
C VAL A 137 -34.53 -33.37 3.95
N ASN A 138 -35.04 -33.75 5.12
CA ASN A 138 -35.70 -35.05 5.32
C ASN A 138 -36.98 -35.17 4.48
N GLN A 139 -37.76 -34.09 4.37
CA GLN A 139 -38.98 -34.08 3.58
C GLN A 139 -38.70 -34.26 2.09
N LEU A 140 -37.65 -33.63 1.57
CA LEU A 140 -37.20 -33.80 0.18
C LEU A 140 -36.71 -35.24 -0.09
N GLN A 141 -35.96 -35.84 0.84
CA GLN A 141 -35.53 -37.25 0.73
C GLN A 141 -36.71 -38.21 0.64
N GLN A 142 -37.73 -38.03 1.49
CA GLN A 142 -38.95 -38.84 1.47
C GLN A 142 -39.71 -38.73 0.13
N TRP A 143 -39.71 -37.55 -0.50
CA TRP A 143 -40.37 -37.33 -1.79
C TRP A 143 -39.64 -38.00 -2.96
N ILE A 144 -38.31 -37.99 -2.94
CA ILE A 144 -37.49 -38.60 -3.98
C ILE A 144 -37.66 -40.12 -3.97
N SER A 145 -37.66 -40.74 -2.79
CA SER A 145 -37.83 -42.20 -2.64
C SER A 145 -39.25 -42.69 -2.95
N LYS A 146 -40.26 -41.80 -2.94
CA LYS A 146 -41.65 -42.13 -3.31
C LYS A 146 -41.95 -41.98 -4.81
N LYS A 147 -41.00 -41.46 -5.60
CA LYS A 147 -41.17 -41.18 -7.03
C LYS A 147 -40.58 -42.24 -7.96
N GLN A 148 -40.24 -43.42 -7.44
CA GLN A 148 -39.78 -44.57 -8.23
C GLN A 148 -40.75 -45.74 -8.14
#